data_AF-A0A3Q8UWN0-F1
#
_entry.id   AF-A0A3Q8UWN0-F1
#
_cell.length_a   1.000
_cell.length_b   1.000
_cell.length_c   1.000
_cell.angle_alpha   90.00
_cell.angle_beta   90.00
_cell.angle_gamma   90.00
#
_symmetry.space_group_name_H-M   'P 1'
#
loop_
_entity.id
_entity.type
_entity.pdbx_description
1 polymer ?
#
loop_
_entity_poly.entity_id
_entity_poly.type
_entity_poly.pdbx_seq_one_letter_code
_entity_poly.pdbx_strand_id
1 'polypeptide(L)'
;MIQWIKQATGDNESAIARRIGVAPATVNAWVHRKRGTGRGPNREKLRGLASEYGIPEDRVFKAAGRRTPGPLSKDAEERILFLYRELTAEQQEAKVLEMEALVQHNRSGAQGV
;
A
#
# COMPACT_ATOMS: atom_id res chain seq x y z
N MET A 1 -9.63 8.69 3.01
CA MET A 1 -8.20 9.03 3.12
C MET A 1 -7.95 10.53 2.99
N ILE A 2 -8.01 11.13 1.78
CA ILE A 2 -7.67 12.54 1.59
C ILE A 2 -8.54 13.48 2.44
N GLN A 3 -9.84 13.22 2.56
CA GLN A 3 -10.72 14.01 3.44
C GLN A 3 -10.30 13.98 4.91
N TRP A 4 -9.79 12.83 5.38
CA TRP A 4 -9.29 12.72 6.76
C TRP A 4 -8.00 13.52 6.95
N ILE A 5 -7.09 13.50 5.97
CA ILE A 5 -5.87 14.34 5.99
C ILE A 5 -6.27 15.82 6.05
N LYS A 6 -7.18 16.27 5.18
CA LYS A 6 -7.69 17.65 5.17
C LYS A 6 -8.26 18.07 6.53
N GLN A 7 -9.00 17.18 7.20
CA GLN A 7 -9.57 17.44 8.52
C GLN A 7 -8.52 17.47 9.63
N ALA A 8 -7.50 16.60 9.56
CA ALA A 8 -6.46 16.49 10.58
C ALA A 8 -5.40 17.59 10.48
N THR A 9 -5.12 18.09 9.28
CA THR A 9 -4.02 19.04 9.03
C THR A 9 -4.48 20.44 8.62
N GLY A 10 -5.74 20.59 8.18
CA GLY A 10 -6.25 21.83 7.59
C GLY A 10 -5.76 22.08 6.16
N ASP A 11 -4.91 21.21 5.59
CA ASP A 11 -4.41 21.38 4.23
C ASP A 11 -5.54 21.20 3.19
N ASN A 12 -5.49 22.02 2.14
CA ASN A 12 -6.35 21.86 0.97
C ASN A 12 -5.71 20.92 -0.09
N GLU A 13 -6.47 20.54 -1.12
CA GLU A 13 -6.00 19.57 -2.13
C GLU A 13 -4.75 20.04 -2.89
N SER A 14 -4.57 21.36 -3.06
CA SER A 14 -3.40 21.93 -3.73
C SER A 14 -2.16 21.89 -2.83
N ALA A 15 -2.32 22.15 -1.52
CA ALA A 15 -1.26 22.01 -0.54
C ALA A 15 -0.81 20.55 -0.44
N ILE A 16 -1.75 19.61 -0.38
CA ILE A 16 -1.47 18.17 -0.36
C ILE A 16 -0.71 17.75 -1.62
N ALA A 17 -1.15 18.21 -2.80
CA ALA A 17 -0.51 17.89 -4.07
C ALA A 17 0.94 18.40 -4.14
N ARG A 18 1.18 19.65 -3.69
CA ARG A 18 2.51 20.26 -3.67
C ARG A 18 3.46 19.50 -2.75
N ARG A 19 3.01 19.13 -1.56
CA ARG A 19 3.83 18.43 -0.56
C ARG A 19 4.29 17.05 -1.02
N ILE A 20 3.44 16.30 -1.72
CA ILE A 20 3.77 14.94 -2.21
C ILE A 20 4.24 14.89 -3.67
N GLY A 21 4.45 16.06 -4.30
CA GLY A 21 4.95 16.18 -5.68
C GLY A 21 4.02 15.57 -6.73
N VAL A 22 2.74 15.91 -6.72
CA VAL A 22 1.76 15.52 -7.75
C VAL A 22 0.96 16.73 -8.24
N ALA A 23 0.24 16.59 -9.37
CA ALA A 23 -0.66 17.63 -9.84
C ALA A 23 -1.91 17.73 -8.92
N PRO A 24 -2.45 18.93 -8.64
CA PRO A 24 -3.69 19.09 -7.88
C PRO A 24 -4.87 18.30 -8.45
N ALA A 25 -4.94 18.18 -9.79
CA ALA A 25 -5.94 17.35 -10.47
C ALA A 25 -5.87 15.87 -10.05
N THR A 26 -4.68 15.35 -9.74
CA THR A 26 -4.50 13.97 -9.25
C THR A 26 -5.13 13.79 -7.87
N VAL A 27 -4.92 14.74 -6.96
CA VAL A 27 -5.53 14.70 -5.61
C VAL A 27 -7.04 14.89 -5.70
N ASN A 28 -7.52 15.80 -6.56
CA ASN A 28 -8.94 16.02 -6.81
C ASN A 28 -9.63 14.75 -7.34
N ALA A 29 -8.98 14.02 -8.27
CA ALA A 29 -9.47 12.74 -8.78
C ALA A 29 -9.61 11.69 -7.67
N TRP A 30 -8.67 11.64 -6.71
CA TRP A 30 -8.75 10.75 -5.55
C TRP A 30 -9.89 11.13 -4.58
N VAL A 31 -10.16 12.43 -4.42
CA VAL A 31 -11.24 12.94 -3.56
C VAL A 31 -12.62 12.62 -4.14
N HIS A 32 -12.81 12.86 -5.44
CA HIS A 32 -14.13 12.79 -6.08
C HIS A 32 -14.42 11.46 -6.80
N ARG A 33 -13.52 10.47 -6.71
CA ARG A 33 -13.62 9.17 -7.40
C ARG A 33 -14.07 9.29 -8.88
N LYS A 34 -13.63 10.33 -9.60
CA LYS A 34 -14.09 10.56 -10.98
C LYS A 34 -13.45 9.55 -11.96
N ARG A 35 -14.29 9.07 -12.89
CA ARG A 35 -14.06 8.03 -13.92
C ARG A 35 -12.69 8.12 -14.61
N GLY A 36 -11.98 6.99 -14.70
CA GLY A 36 -10.77 6.80 -15.50
C GLY A 36 -9.55 6.28 -14.74
N THR A 37 -9.49 6.47 -13.41
CA THR A 37 -8.34 6.09 -12.58
C THR A 37 -8.70 5.13 -11.44
N GLY A 38 -9.60 4.17 -11.68
CA GLY A 38 -10.25 3.30 -10.67
C GLY A 38 -9.35 2.54 -9.67
N ARG A 39 -8.04 2.73 -9.71
CA ARG A 39 -7.02 2.15 -8.83
C ARG A 39 -6.63 3.00 -7.62
N GLY A 40 -7.10 4.25 -7.47
CA GLY A 40 -6.64 5.15 -6.40
C GLY A 40 -5.14 5.47 -6.51
N PRO A 41 -4.50 6.07 -5.47
CA PRO A 41 -3.07 6.34 -5.49
C PRO A 41 -2.26 5.04 -5.60
N ASN A 42 -1.14 5.07 -6.33
CA ASN A 42 -0.21 3.94 -6.36
C ASN A 42 0.54 3.83 -5.01
N ARG A 43 1.23 2.72 -4.78
CA ARG A 43 1.93 2.45 -3.50
C ARG A 43 2.96 3.52 -3.15
N GLU A 44 3.71 4.02 -4.13
CA GLU A 44 4.72 5.05 -3.94
C GLU A 44 4.10 6.36 -3.44
N LYS A 45 2.97 6.77 -4.03
CA LYS A 45 2.24 7.98 -3.58
C LYS A 45 1.61 7.80 -2.20
N LEU A 46 1.17 6.60 -1.84
CA LEU A 46 0.72 6.29 -0.48
C LEU A 46 1.86 6.36 0.55
N ARG A 47 3.07 5.91 0.19
CA ARG A 47 4.26 6.08 1.04
C ARG A 47 4.67 7.54 1.18
N GLY A 48 4.63 8.30 0.09
CA GLY A 48 4.87 9.75 0.14
C GLY A 48 3.90 10.46 1.08
N LEU A 49 2.61 10.09 1.03
CA LEU A 49 1.59 10.58 1.97
C LEU A 49 1.88 10.15 3.43
N ALA A 50 2.25 8.89 3.65
CA ALA A 50 2.59 8.38 4.98
C ALA A 50 3.78 9.15 5.60
N SER A 51 4.85 9.32 4.82
CA SER A 51 6.06 10.02 5.24
C SER A 51 5.81 11.51 5.50
N GLU A 52 5.16 12.22 4.58
CA GLU A 52 4.97 13.68 4.65
C GLU A 52 4.09 14.07 5.85
N TYR A 53 3.09 13.25 6.17
CA TYR A 53 2.12 13.56 7.23
C TYR A 53 2.34 12.76 8.51
N GLY A 54 3.43 11.98 8.61
CA GLY A 54 3.72 11.15 9.78
C GLY A 54 2.65 10.10 10.08
N ILE A 55 1.94 9.61 9.05
CA ILE A 55 0.86 8.63 9.19
C ILE A 55 1.45 7.23 9.00
N PRO A 56 1.12 6.24 9.85
CA PRO A 56 1.49 4.85 9.60
C PRO A 56 1.05 4.36 8.20
N GLU A 57 1.96 3.70 7.47
CA GLU A 57 1.69 3.24 6.09
C GLU A 57 0.46 2.33 6.02
N ASP A 58 0.30 1.43 6.98
CA ASP A 58 -0.84 0.52 7.08
C ASP A 58 -2.18 1.27 7.09
N ARG A 59 -2.27 2.39 7.83
CA ARG A 59 -3.46 3.23 7.91
C ARG A 59 -3.71 3.95 6.59
N VAL A 60 -2.68 4.46 5.93
CA VAL A 60 -2.80 5.14 4.61
C VAL A 60 -3.26 4.16 3.53
N PHE A 61 -2.66 2.96 3.48
CA PHE A 61 -3.00 1.93 2.50
C PHE A 61 -4.37 1.30 2.76
N LYS A 62 -4.73 1.03 4.02
CA LYS A 62 -6.08 0.59 4.41
C LYS A 62 -7.13 1.62 4.01
N ALA A 63 -6.87 2.91 4.25
CA ALA A 63 -7.75 4.00 3.83
C ALA A 63 -7.84 4.17 2.29
N ALA A 64 -6.89 3.60 1.55
CA ALA A 64 -6.87 3.53 0.09
C ALA A 64 -7.55 2.26 -0.47
N GLY A 65 -8.03 1.35 0.38
CA GLY A 65 -8.56 0.04 -0.04
C GLY A 65 -7.46 -0.90 -0.57
N ARG A 66 -6.20 -0.67 -0.24
CA ARG A 66 -5.06 -1.50 -0.67
C ARG A 66 -4.65 -2.44 0.46
N ARG A 67 -4.43 -3.72 0.13
CA ARG A 67 -3.79 -4.67 1.04
C ARG A 67 -2.29 -4.38 1.13
N THR A 68 -1.81 -4.14 2.34
CA THR A 68 -0.40 -3.98 2.68
C THR A 68 0.17 -5.29 3.21
N PRO A 69 1.45 -5.62 2.92
CA PRO A 69 2.16 -6.60 3.74
C PRO A 69 2.03 -6.20 5.21
N GLY A 70 1.73 -7.16 6.07
CA GLY A 70 1.75 -6.92 7.51
C GLY A 70 3.17 -6.58 7.97
N PRO A 71 3.32 -5.95 9.14
CA PRO A 71 4.64 -5.78 9.75
C PRO A 71 5.27 -7.16 9.97
N LEU A 72 6.52 -7.31 9.55
CA LEU A 72 7.33 -8.51 9.83
C LEU A 72 8.41 -8.11 10.84
N SER A 73 8.39 -8.72 12.03
CA SER A 73 9.50 -8.55 12.97
C SER A 73 10.72 -9.31 12.47
N LYS A 74 11.92 -8.89 12.86
CA LYS A 74 13.17 -9.60 12.51
C LYS A 74 13.11 -11.06 12.97
N ASP A 75 12.62 -11.32 14.19
CA ASP A 75 12.45 -12.67 14.72
C ASP A 75 11.51 -13.53 13.86
N ALA A 76 10.44 -12.95 13.32
CA ALA A 76 9.52 -13.65 12.44
C ALA A 76 10.16 -13.96 11.08
N GLU A 77 10.92 -13.02 10.52
CA GLU A 77 11.67 -13.22 9.28
C GLU A 77 12.73 -14.33 9.43
N GLU A 78 13.53 -14.27 10.49
CA GLU A 78 14.54 -15.27 10.81
C GLU A 78 13.93 -16.66 11.02
N ARG A 79 12.78 -16.74 11.72
CA ARG A 79 12.08 -18.00 11.93
C ARG A 79 11.57 -18.60 10.62
N ILE A 80 11.04 -17.78 9.71
CA ILE A 80 10.58 -18.23 8.39
C ILE A 80 11.76 -18.75 7.56
N LEU A 81 12.88 -18.02 7.54
CA LEU A 81 14.08 -18.43 6.81
C LEU A 81 14.67 -19.73 7.36
N PHE A 82 14.68 -19.89 8.68
CA PHE A 82 15.11 -21.12 9.32
C PHE A 82 14.25 -22.31 8.86
N LEU A 83 12.93 -22.19 8.90
CA LEU A 83 12.03 -23.26 8.45
C LEU A 83 12.18 -23.57 6.96
N TYR A 84 12.36 -22.55 6.13
CA TYR A 84 12.52 -22.73 4.68
C TYR A 84 13.79 -23.51 4.32
N ARG A 85 14.88 -23.32 5.08
CA ARG A 85 16.15 -24.05 4.88
C ARG A 85 16.08 -25.54 5.19
N GLU A 86 15.16 -25.95 6.06
CA GLU A 86 14.94 -27.36 6.42
C GLU A 86 14.08 -28.12 5.40
N LEU A 87 13.50 -27.43 4.41
CA LEU A 87 12.67 -28.05 3.37
C LEU A 87 13.53 -28.66 2.26
N THR A 88 12.99 -29.68 1.58
CA THR A 88 13.58 -30.18 0.33
C THR A 88 13.44 -29.16 -0.79
N ALA A 89 14.23 -29.28 -1.86
CA ALA A 89 14.17 -28.38 -3.01
C ALA A 89 12.75 -28.28 -3.63
N GLU A 90 12.07 -29.42 -3.79
CA GLU A 90 10.70 -29.46 -4.32
C GLU A 90 9.70 -28.72 -3.41
N GLN A 91 9.86 -28.87 -2.08
CA GLN A 91 9.02 -28.17 -1.10
C GLN A 91 9.30 -26.66 -1.08
N GLN A 92 10.56 -26.27 -1.25
CA GLN A 92 10.98 -24.87 -1.38
C GLN A 92 10.35 -24.22 -2.62
N GLU A 93 10.35 -24.90 -3.76
CA GLU A 93 9.70 -24.45 -5.00
C GLU A 93 8.19 -24.30 -4.83
N ALA A 94 7.53 -25.30 -4.23
CA ALA A 94 6.09 -25.24 -3.94
C ALA A 94 5.73 -24.03 -3.06
N LYS A 95 6.56 -23.72 -2.05
CA LYS A 95 6.35 -22.55 -1.18
C LYS A 95 6.55 -21.23 -1.90
N VAL A 96 7.50 -21.14 -2.83
CA VAL A 96 7.68 -19.94 -3.66
C VAL A 96 6.43 -19.70 -4.51
N LEU A 97 5.91 -20.73 -5.19
CA LEU A 97 4.71 -20.61 -6.01
C LEU A 97 3.48 -20.14 -5.19
N GLU A 98 3.29 -20.73 -4.00
CA GLU A 98 2.23 -20.31 -3.06
C GLU A 98 2.39 -18.82 -2.68
N MET A 99 3.59 -18.41 -2.29
CA MET A 99 3.87 -17.02 -1.90
C MET A 99 3.68 -16.04 -3.07
N GLU A 100 4.12 -16.41 -4.27
CA GLU A 100 3.94 -15.61 -5.48
C GLU A 100 2.46 -15.40 -5.79
N ALA A 101 1.64 -16.45 -5.71
CA ALA A 101 0.20 -16.36 -5.91
C ALA A 101 -0.46 -15.41 -4.88
N LEU A 102 -0.09 -15.51 -3.61
CA LEU A 102 -0.59 -14.63 -2.54
C LEU A 102 -0.15 -13.17 -2.76
N VAL A 103 1.10 -12.94 -3.16
CA VAL A 103 1.62 -11.61 -3.47
C VAL A 103 0.91 -11.03 -4.69
N GLN A 104 0.67 -11.82 -5.72
CA GLN A 104 -0.09 -11.42 -6.89
C GLN A 104 -1.53 -11.07 -6.51
N HIS A 105 -2.19 -11.87 -5.66
CA HIS A 105 -3.53 -11.57 -5.15
C HIS A 105 -3.57 -10.28 -4.35
N ASN A 106 -2.55 -9.97 -3.55
CA ASN A 106 -2.43 -8.69 -2.85
C ASN A 106 -2.22 -7.50 -3.79
N ARG A 107 -1.59 -7.72 -4.94
CA ARG A 107 -1.39 -6.71 -5.99
C ARG A 107 -2.64 -6.55 -6.87
N SER A 108 -3.37 -7.63 -7.14
CA SER A 108 -4.55 -7.68 -8.01
C SER A 108 -5.86 -7.39 -7.29
N GLY A 109 -5.99 -7.65 -5.98
CA GLY A 109 -7.14 -7.29 -5.13
C GLY A 109 -7.40 -5.78 -4.97
N ALA A 110 -6.72 -4.96 -5.77
CA ALA A 110 -7.09 -3.58 -6.07
C ALA A 110 -7.90 -3.44 -7.38
N GLN A 111 -8.33 -4.56 -7.95
CA GLN A 111 -9.26 -4.68 -9.07
C GLN A 111 -10.39 -5.60 -8.61
N GLY A 112 -11.52 -5.02 -8.20
CA GLY A 112 -12.69 -5.75 -7.71
C GLY A 112 -12.81 -5.67 -6.19
N VAL A 113 -13.47 -4.62 -5.69
CA VAL A 113 -14.93 -4.53 -5.45
C VAL A 113 -15.32 -3.06 -5.56
#